data_AF-A0A954TQF4-F1
#
_entry.id   AF-A0A954TQF4-F1
#
_cell.length_a   1.000
_cell.length_b   1.000
_cell.length_c   1.000
_cell.angle_alpha   90.00
_cell.angle_beta   90.00
_cell.angle_gamma   90.00
#
_symmetry.space_group_name_H-M   'P 1'
#
loop_
_entity.id
_entity.type
_entity.pdbx_description
1 polymer ?
#
loop_
_entity_poly.entity_id
_entity_poly.type
_entity_poly.pdbx_seq_one_letter_code
_entity_poly.pdbx_strand_id
1 'polypeptide(L)'
;MAARPAFSAGESKTDESSVPGAPRLLPSDTLVYVRLDSAEDLRSQMEKSSIGQMINDPKMRPFADQFYATARDLFEMISEQVGVNLDELLAIPHGQVAIAVHPVKPLEEDEKPRVQIAGREDESDEDAARREDREKRREQYSFGGTLIIDAGKNIDQLMSIVQRFEQQVVNGGYVRRMREIEKTEVTRLLPGRPGQQPIEYFKKDGTLVIGVGNSTAQDVLNHWLEKSEEPTLADNAKFGTIISRCVGAEETRPQLTFFVDPHAIIDRVIKRSGSMTAGFVWPVIQDMGASRIGGIGGSSFTGGEIFEGIAHYHIKIDPPRDGVLGVLRPEKGDTTPPNWVPGSVAGYTSINWDIEKAYENVGKVIDKFQGEESLKRLVETPLETRLGIKLKEEFLTNLTGRILRVTWMEPPTRFNSGVTVFALELKDPIKTKSTIAQIRDRMPNQLTIDSISGHVVYRLRGPGANFPENMRRPEPSFVILDKWLIYSDSVAFLEKAALALAGNLPRLVELPEYDLVVSELGGKLAGDEPFLFSYIDGAQGLKVIYDLAKDENSRRFIRQAGENNIVARKFSELLDKNELPPFSEFEKYFAPTGMFGYDEPDGIHFGFFTLRADPDTN
;
A
#
# COMPACT_ATOMS: atom_id res chain seq x y z
N MET A 1 -15.73 26.14 -29.80
CA MET A 1 -14.67 26.91 -29.11
C MET A 1 -14.93 26.81 -27.62
N ALA A 2 -14.35 25.80 -26.97
CA ALA A 2 -14.51 25.55 -25.54
C ALA A 2 -13.14 25.75 -24.89
N ALA A 3 -13.10 26.59 -23.85
CA ALA A 3 -11.88 27.02 -23.19
C ALA A 3 -11.25 25.85 -22.40
N ARG A 4 -9.94 25.66 -22.59
CA ARG A 4 -9.09 24.80 -21.76
C ARG A 4 -9.02 25.37 -20.33
N PRO A 5 -9.05 24.57 -19.27
CA PRO A 5 -8.80 25.07 -17.93
C PRO A 5 -7.32 25.44 -17.82
N ALA A 6 -7.05 26.72 -17.58
CA ALA A 6 -5.73 27.23 -17.27
C ALA A 6 -5.41 26.92 -15.80
N PHE A 7 -4.37 26.12 -15.57
CA PHE A 7 -3.72 26.04 -14.27
C PHE A 7 -3.06 27.40 -14.00
N SER A 8 -3.62 28.21 -13.09
CA SER A 8 -2.92 29.37 -12.56
C SER A 8 -2.00 28.91 -11.45
N ALA A 9 -0.70 28.83 -11.75
CA ALA A 9 0.34 28.72 -10.74
C ALA A 9 0.36 30.03 -9.93
N GLY A 10 0.06 29.95 -8.63
CA GLY A 10 0.35 31.01 -7.69
C GLY A 10 1.86 31.13 -7.51
N GLU A 11 2.39 32.34 -7.69
CA GLU A 11 3.80 32.66 -7.54
C GLU A 11 4.25 32.53 -6.07
N SER A 12 5.02 31.49 -5.76
CA SER A 12 6.09 31.59 -4.75
C SER A 12 7.40 31.17 -5.41
N LYS A 13 8.40 32.06 -5.31
CA LYS A 13 9.68 31.97 -6.03
C LYS A 13 10.63 30.99 -5.33
N THR A 14 10.84 29.82 -5.93
CA THR A 14 12.10 29.07 -5.90
C THR A 14 12.14 28.15 -7.14
N ASP A 15 13.15 28.36 -7.99
CA ASP A 15 13.48 27.68 -9.26
C ASP A 15 12.35 26.94 -9.99
N GLU A 16 11.81 27.57 -11.05
CA GLU A 16 11.12 26.84 -12.11
C GLU A 16 12.08 25.78 -12.68
N SER A 17 11.86 24.52 -12.30
CA SER A 17 12.46 23.40 -13.01
C SER A 17 12.13 23.55 -14.50
N SER A 18 13.15 23.71 -15.34
CA SER A 18 13.02 23.75 -16.81
C SER A 18 12.59 22.41 -17.41
N VAL A 19 12.42 21.38 -16.57
CA VAL A 19 12.10 20.01 -16.94
C VAL A 19 10.60 19.79 -16.83
N PRO A 20 9.91 19.35 -17.91
CA PRO A 20 8.51 18.97 -17.83
C PRO A 20 8.28 17.88 -16.77
N GLY A 21 7.19 17.97 -16.01
CA GLY A 21 6.83 16.92 -15.08
C GLY A 21 6.60 15.58 -15.80
N ALA A 22 7.06 14.47 -15.22
CA ALA A 22 7.00 13.15 -15.84
C ALA A 22 5.68 12.75 -16.52
N PRO A 23 4.47 13.10 -16.02
CA PRO A 23 3.22 12.76 -16.71
C PRO A 23 3.12 13.33 -18.14
N ARG A 24 3.79 14.45 -18.44
CA ARG A 24 3.83 15.05 -19.79
C ARG A 24 4.88 14.42 -20.70
N LEU A 25 5.72 13.55 -20.16
CA LEU A 25 6.83 12.90 -20.87
C LEU A 25 6.53 11.43 -21.16
N LEU A 26 5.71 10.81 -20.30
CA LEU A 26 5.37 9.39 -20.36
C LEU A 26 4.19 9.15 -21.31
N PRO A 27 4.12 7.98 -21.96
CA PRO A 27 3.04 7.65 -22.88
C PRO A 27 1.69 7.51 -22.16
N SER A 28 0.61 7.83 -22.85
CA SER A 28 -0.76 7.77 -22.28
C SER A 28 -1.21 6.38 -21.83
N ASP A 29 -0.65 5.30 -22.36
CA ASP A 29 -0.95 3.92 -22.01
C ASP A 29 -0.06 3.36 -20.88
N THR A 30 0.59 4.25 -20.13
CA THR A 30 1.33 3.91 -18.91
C THR A 30 0.45 3.11 -17.94
N LEU A 31 0.96 1.96 -17.50
CA LEU A 31 0.27 0.98 -16.66
C LEU A 31 0.55 1.18 -15.17
N VAL A 32 1.79 1.57 -14.85
CA VAL A 32 2.24 1.91 -13.50
C VAL A 32 3.04 3.19 -13.60
N TYR A 33 2.83 4.11 -12.67
CA TYR A 33 3.54 5.36 -12.56
C TYR A 33 3.78 5.64 -11.09
N VAL A 34 5.01 6.03 -10.75
CA VAL A 34 5.39 6.55 -9.43
C VAL A 34 6.33 7.71 -9.67
N ARG A 35 6.11 8.85 -9.02
CA ARG A 35 6.99 10.01 -9.06
C ARG A 35 7.17 10.59 -7.67
N LEU A 36 8.43 10.82 -7.34
CA LEU A 36 8.86 11.79 -6.35
C LEU A 36 9.04 13.15 -7.03
N ASP A 37 8.45 14.22 -6.50
CA ASP A 37 8.53 15.55 -7.10
C ASP A 37 9.91 16.18 -6.92
N SER A 38 10.47 16.07 -5.72
CA SER A 38 11.77 16.62 -5.36
C SER A 38 12.50 15.72 -4.36
N ALA A 39 13.59 15.10 -4.78
CA ALA A 39 14.39 14.26 -3.90
C ALA A 39 15.06 15.06 -2.77
N GLU A 40 15.41 16.32 -3.03
CA GLU A 40 15.95 17.22 -2.02
C GLU A 40 14.93 17.57 -0.94
N ASP A 41 13.71 17.96 -1.33
CA ASP A 41 12.67 18.31 -0.35
C ASP A 41 12.29 17.09 0.49
N LEU A 42 12.21 15.90 -0.12
CA LEU A 42 11.94 14.67 0.64
C LEU A 42 13.00 14.43 1.73
N ARG A 43 14.29 14.58 1.40
CA ARG A 43 15.38 14.43 2.38
C ARG A 43 15.23 15.45 3.52
N SER A 44 14.97 16.71 3.19
CA SER A 44 14.80 17.78 4.20
C SER A 44 13.58 17.53 5.10
N GLN A 45 12.46 17.06 4.52
CA GLN A 45 11.25 16.76 5.29
C GLN A 45 11.43 15.50 6.15
N MET A 46 12.17 14.50 5.67
CA MET A 46 12.46 13.30 6.44
C MET A 46 13.27 13.59 7.71
N GLU A 47 14.21 14.54 7.68
CA GLU A 47 14.93 15.00 8.88
C GLU A 47 13.99 15.64 9.92
N LYS A 48 12.94 16.33 9.46
CA LYS A 48 11.96 17.05 10.30
C LYS A 48 10.78 16.17 10.75
N SER A 49 10.65 14.97 10.20
CA SER A 49 9.61 13.99 10.55
C SER A 49 9.70 13.52 12.00
N SER A 50 8.63 12.92 12.55
CA SER A 50 8.63 12.31 13.89
C SER A 50 9.80 11.34 14.08
N ILE A 51 10.04 10.49 13.07
CA ILE A 51 11.13 9.51 13.06
C ILE A 51 12.49 10.21 12.94
N GLY A 52 12.59 11.24 12.08
CA GLY A 52 13.82 12.02 11.91
C GLY A 52 14.24 12.71 13.20
N GLN A 53 13.30 13.33 13.91
CA GLN A 53 13.53 13.96 15.21
C GLN A 53 13.97 12.93 16.26
N MET A 54 13.31 11.77 16.31
CA MET A 54 13.72 10.67 17.20
C MET A 54 15.14 10.18 16.91
N ILE A 55 15.50 9.95 15.63
CA ILE A 55 16.83 9.50 15.23
C ILE A 55 17.91 10.53 15.58
N ASN A 56 17.59 11.82 15.45
CA ASN A 56 18.50 12.93 15.75
C ASN A 56 18.60 13.28 17.25
N ASP A 57 17.72 12.72 18.09
CA ASP A 57 17.74 12.92 19.54
C ASP A 57 19.09 12.48 20.14
N PRO A 58 19.71 13.28 21.02
CA PRO A 58 21.00 12.95 21.64
C PRO A 58 21.06 11.56 22.28
N LYS A 59 19.94 11.05 22.82
CA LYS A 59 19.86 9.71 23.42
C LYS A 59 19.90 8.59 22.38
N MET A 60 19.45 8.85 21.15
CA MET A 60 19.40 7.86 20.06
C MET A 60 20.65 7.85 19.19
N ARG A 61 21.44 8.93 19.19
CA ARG A 61 22.66 9.10 18.37
C ARG A 61 23.60 7.88 18.35
N PRO A 62 23.99 7.27 19.50
CA PRO A 62 24.92 6.14 19.47
C PRO A 62 24.41 4.95 18.64
N PHE A 63 23.10 4.69 18.69
CA PHE A 63 22.45 3.65 17.90
C PHE A 63 22.32 4.06 16.43
N ALA A 64 21.87 5.29 16.17
CA ALA A 64 21.69 5.82 14.83
C ALA A 64 23.01 5.84 14.03
N ASP A 65 24.09 6.31 14.65
CA ASP A 65 25.43 6.36 14.03
C ASP A 65 25.92 4.97 13.64
N GLN A 66 25.75 3.98 14.53
CA GLN A 66 26.13 2.59 14.25
C GLN A 66 25.23 1.93 13.20
N PHE A 67 23.94 2.28 13.19
CA PHE A 67 22.99 1.79 12.18
C PHE A 67 23.40 2.26 10.80
N TYR A 68 23.71 3.56 10.69
CA TYR A 68 24.18 4.15 9.45
C TYR A 68 25.55 3.63 9.03
N ALA A 69 26.48 3.42 9.97
CA ALA A 69 27.75 2.75 9.68
C ALA A 69 27.53 1.32 9.15
N THR A 70 26.60 0.57 9.73
CA THR A 70 26.24 -0.78 9.27
C THR A 70 25.62 -0.75 7.87
N ALA A 71 24.79 0.24 7.57
CA ALA A 71 24.22 0.42 6.24
C ALA A 71 25.32 0.73 5.21
N ARG A 72 26.30 1.56 5.56
CA ARG A 72 27.48 1.83 4.71
C ARG A 72 28.30 0.56 4.47
N ASP A 73 28.64 -0.21 5.52
CA ASP A 73 29.36 -1.50 5.41
C ASP A 73 28.65 -2.47 4.44
N LEU A 74 27.32 -2.59 4.55
CA LEU A 74 26.53 -3.45 3.67
C LEU A 74 26.52 -2.93 2.24
N PHE A 75 26.45 -1.61 2.06
CA PHE A 75 26.48 -0.98 0.75
C PHE A 75 27.85 -1.09 0.07
N GLU A 76 28.97 -1.14 0.82
CA GLU A 76 30.31 -1.34 0.25
C GLU A 76 30.41 -2.59 -0.63
N MET A 77 29.66 -3.66 -0.31
CA MET A 77 29.59 -4.89 -1.11
C MET A 77 29.06 -4.66 -2.54
N ILE A 78 28.29 -3.59 -2.73
CA ILE A 78 27.65 -3.20 -3.99
C ILE A 78 28.33 -1.97 -4.58
N SER A 79 28.97 -1.14 -3.74
CA SER A 79 29.69 0.08 -4.13
C SER A 79 30.78 -0.21 -5.18
N GLU A 80 31.48 -1.35 -5.11
CA GLU A 80 32.48 -1.72 -6.14
C GLU A 80 31.88 -1.82 -7.55
N GLN A 81 30.62 -2.25 -7.65
CA GLN A 81 29.90 -2.38 -8.92
C GLN A 81 29.33 -1.05 -9.40
N VAL A 82 28.78 -0.25 -8.48
CA VAL A 82 28.11 1.03 -8.79
C VAL A 82 29.12 2.18 -8.96
N GLY A 83 30.26 2.10 -8.26
CA GLY A 83 31.37 3.06 -8.34
C GLY A 83 31.21 4.34 -7.52
N VAL A 84 30.18 4.42 -6.68
CA VAL A 84 29.94 5.51 -5.71
C VAL A 84 29.65 4.92 -4.35
N ASN A 85 29.82 5.71 -3.28
CA ASN A 85 29.40 5.30 -1.93
C ASN A 85 27.91 5.61 -1.68
N LEU A 86 27.38 5.18 -0.53
CA LEU A 86 25.96 5.33 -0.20
C LEU A 86 25.52 6.81 -0.19
N ASP A 87 26.36 7.70 0.34
CA ASP A 87 26.01 9.10 0.55
C ASP A 87 26.01 9.87 -0.77
N GLU A 88 27.00 9.58 -1.61
CA GLU A 88 27.04 10.06 -3.00
C GLU A 88 25.80 9.59 -3.76
N LEU A 89 25.43 8.30 -3.66
CA LEU A 89 24.24 7.78 -4.33
C LEU A 89 22.95 8.50 -3.90
N LEU A 90 22.78 8.72 -2.59
CA LEU A 90 21.61 9.39 -2.03
C LEU A 90 21.57 10.89 -2.34
N ALA A 91 22.73 11.52 -2.56
CA ALA A 91 22.85 12.94 -2.90
C ALA A 91 22.69 13.25 -4.41
N ILE A 92 22.82 12.24 -5.28
CA ILE A 92 22.72 12.44 -6.74
C ILE A 92 21.36 13.02 -7.17
N PRO A 93 20.21 12.43 -6.81
CA PRO A 93 18.92 12.97 -7.23
C PRO A 93 18.64 14.30 -6.50
N HIS A 94 18.33 15.34 -7.26
CA HIS A 94 18.03 16.67 -6.75
C HIS A 94 16.54 16.99 -6.92
N GLY A 95 16.03 16.87 -8.15
CA GLY A 95 14.64 17.12 -8.49
C GLY A 95 13.80 15.85 -8.57
N GLN A 96 12.97 15.75 -9.60
CA GLN A 96 12.04 14.64 -9.75
C GLN A 96 12.74 13.31 -9.98
N VAL A 97 12.18 12.25 -9.39
CA VAL A 97 12.51 10.86 -9.71
C VAL A 97 11.22 10.15 -10.08
N ALA A 98 11.12 9.66 -11.32
CA ALA A 98 9.91 8.99 -11.79
C ALA A 98 10.22 7.62 -12.39
N ILE A 99 9.38 6.64 -12.07
CA ILE A 99 9.39 5.30 -12.64
C ILE A 99 8.04 5.05 -13.28
N ALA A 100 8.06 4.53 -14.51
CA ALA A 100 6.87 4.11 -15.21
C ALA A 100 7.03 2.72 -15.82
N VAL A 101 5.94 1.97 -15.87
CA VAL A 101 5.83 0.72 -16.63
C VAL A 101 4.77 0.93 -17.69
N HIS A 102 5.08 0.61 -18.94
CA HIS A 102 4.19 0.82 -20.09
C HIS A 102 4.33 -0.33 -21.10
N PRO A 103 3.43 -0.45 -22.08
CA PRO A 103 3.61 -1.33 -23.22
C PRO A 103 4.90 -1.06 -24.00
N VAL A 104 5.53 -2.10 -24.55
CA VAL A 104 6.68 -1.97 -25.45
C VAL A 104 6.21 -1.92 -26.89
N LYS A 105 6.76 -0.99 -27.68
CA LYS A 105 6.65 -1.00 -29.15
C LYS A 105 7.50 -2.14 -29.72
N PRO A 106 7.03 -2.94 -30.71
CA PRO A 106 7.85 -3.98 -31.33
C PRO A 106 9.15 -3.40 -31.94
N LEU A 107 10.21 -4.20 -31.97
CA LEU A 107 11.43 -3.85 -32.73
C LEU A 107 11.14 -3.92 -34.24
N GLU A 108 11.73 -2.99 -35.00
CA GLU A 108 11.76 -3.05 -36.47
C GLU A 108 12.56 -4.29 -36.93
N GLU A 109 12.23 -4.86 -38.10
CA GLU A 109 12.80 -6.14 -38.54
C GLU A 109 14.33 -6.12 -38.68
N ASP A 110 14.91 -4.98 -39.07
CA ASP A 110 16.35 -4.78 -39.23
C ASP A 110 17.08 -4.54 -37.89
N GLU A 111 16.35 -4.24 -36.82
CA GLU A 111 16.86 -4.10 -35.45
C GLU A 111 16.75 -5.40 -34.64
N LYS A 112 15.98 -6.39 -35.13
CA LYS A 112 15.88 -7.69 -34.48
C LYS A 112 17.22 -8.44 -34.58
N PRO A 113 17.67 -9.10 -33.49
CA PRO A 113 18.89 -9.90 -33.53
C PRO A 113 18.74 -11.01 -34.57
N ARG A 114 19.63 -11.01 -35.57
CA ARG A 114 19.73 -12.10 -36.56
C ARG A 114 20.30 -13.32 -35.86
N VAL A 115 19.50 -14.37 -35.67
CA VAL A 115 20.00 -15.61 -35.09
C VAL A 115 19.94 -16.75 -36.10
N GLN A 116 21.10 -17.30 -36.44
CA GLN A 116 21.24 -18.69 -36.89
C GLN A 116 21.31 -19.55 -35.63
N ILE A 117 20.25 -20.29 -35.32
CA ILE A 117 20.26 -21.19 -34.17
C ILE A 117 20.72 -22.56 -34.65
N ALA A 118 21.99 -22.89 -34.37
CA ALA A 118 22.58 -24.19 -34.67
C ALA A 118 21.84 -25.30 -33.88
N GLY A 119 21.44 -26.37 -34.57
CA GLY A 119 20.73 -27.52 -33.99
C GLY A 119 19.20 -27.55 -34.20
N ARG A 120 18.66 -26.81 -35.17
CA ARG A 120 17.21 -26.74 -35.47
C ARG A 120 16.77 -27.41 -36.78
N GLU A 121 17.66 -28.15 -37.42
CA GLU A 121 17.37 -28.81 -38.70
C GLU A 121 16.36 -29.96 -38.56
N ASP A 122 16.09 -30.42 -37.33
CA ASP A 122 15.18 -31.53 -37.00
C ASP A 122 13.85 -31.10 -36.32
N GLU A 123 13.56 -29.79 -36.19
CA GLU A 123 12.30 -29.30 -35.59
C GLU A 123 11.14 -29.40 -36.60
N SER A 124 9.96 -29.88 -36.18
CA SER A 124 8.79 -29.96 -37.07
C SER A 124 8.29 -28.56 -37.46
N ASP A 125 7.73 -28.41 -38.66
CA ASP A 125 7.14 -27.13 -39.12
C ASP A 125 6.09 -26.59 -38.13
N GLU A 126 5.36 -27.49 -37.46
CA GLU A 126 4.36 -27.13 -36.44
C GLU A 126 5.00 -26.57 -35.17
N ASP A 127 6.10 -27.16 -34.69
CA ASP A 127 6.79 -26.70 -33.49
C ASP A 127 7.51 -25.37 -33.73
N ALA A 128 8.12 -25.22 -34.91
CA ALA A 128 8.71 -23.96 -35.35
C ALA A 128 7.67 -22.83 -35.40
N ALA A 129 6.49 -23.08 -35.99
CA ALA A 129 5.40 -22.12 -36.04
C ALA A 129 4.87 -21.76 -34.65
N ARG A 130 4.66 -22.75 -33.76
CA ARG A 130 4.20 -22.51 -32.38
C ARG A 130 5.19 -21.68 -31.56
N ARG A 131 6.50 -21.87 -31.78
CA ARG A 131 7.56 -21.09 -31.13
C ARG A 131 7.57 -19.65 -31.62
N GLU A 132 7.51 -19.44 -32.94
CA GLU A 132 7.47 -18.11 -33.54
C GLU A 132 6.26 -17.31 -33.04
N ASP A 133 5.08 -17.95 -33.01
CA ASP A 133 3.87 -17.38 -32.44
C ASP A 133 4.02 -17.03 -30.95
N ARG A 134 4.71 -17.86 -30.17
CA ARG A 134 4.98 -17.59 -28.75
C ARG A 134 5.94 -16.42 -28.58
N GLU A 135 6.95 -16.30 -29.42
CA GLU A 135 7.91 -15.18 -29.42
C GLU A 135 7.22 -13.87 -29.81
N LYS A 136 6.45 -13.85 -30.91
CA LYS A 136 5.65 -12.70 -31.34
C LYS A 136 4.68 -12.23 -30.25
N ARG A 137 3.95 -13.14 -29.61
CA ARG A 137 3.06 -12.80 -28.48
C ARG A 137 3.84 -12.21 -27.30
N ARG A 138 4.97 -12.80 -26.94
CA ARG A 138 5.80 -12.32 -25.83
C ARG A 138 6.38 -10.94 -26.10
N GLU A 139 6.75 -10.65 -27.35
CA GLU A 139 7.18 -9.33 -27.79
C GLU A 139 6.02 -8.33 -27.72
N GLN A 140 4.88 -8.64 -28.37
CA GLN A 140 3.72 -7.76 -28.46
C GLN A 140 3.15 -7.36 -27.08
N TYR A 141 3.14 -8.28 -26.12
CA TYR A 141 2.61 -8.06 -24.78
C TYR A 141 3.71 -7.91 -23.71
N SER A 142 4.94 -7.56 -24.12
CA SER A 142 6.04 -7.29 -23.18
C SER A 142 5.84 -5.98 -22.42
N PHE A 143 6.48 -5.84 -21.26
CA PHE A 143 6.46 -4.63 -20.46
C PHE A 143 7.77 -3.88 -20.66
N GLY A 144 7.65 -2.57 -20.86
CA GLY A 144 8.74 -1.63 -20.89
C GLY A 144 8.75 -0.83 -19.61
N GLY A 145 9.85 -0.13 -19.37
CA GLY A 145 10.00 0.74 -18.22
C GLY A 145 10.71 2.03 -18.58
N THR A 146 10.31 3.12 -17.94
CA THR A 146 11.01 4.40 -18.03
C THR A 146 11.44 4.83 -16.63
N LEU A 147 12.68 5.25 -16.48
CA LEU A 147 13.24 5.89 -15.30
C LEU A 147 13.68 7.31 -15.68
N ILE A 148 13.20 8.30 -14.94
CA ILE A 148 13.57 9.71 -15.08
C ILE A 148 14.21 10.15 -13.76
N ILE A 149 15.42 10.71 -13.82
CA ILE A 149 16.13 11.23 -12.65
C ILE A 149 16.65 12.62 -12.99
N ASP A 150 16.11 13.64 -12.32
CA ASP A 150 16.67 14.98 -12.32
C ASP A 150 17.80 15.08 -11.28
N ALA A 151 19.04 15.09 -11.78
CA ALA A 151 20.25 15.19 -10.96
C ALA A 151 20.82 16.61 -10.93
N GLY A 152 20.24 17.56 -11.67
CA GLY A 152 20.76 18.91 -11.80
C GLY A 152 22.27 18.95 -12.06
N LYS A 153 23.01 19.54 -11.13
CA LYS A 153 24.48 19.67 -11.20
C LYS A 153 25.23 18.34 -11.00
N ASN A 154 24.59 17.33 -10.42
CA ASN A 154 25.18 16.01 -10.15
C ASN A 154 25.02 15.04 -11.34
N ILE A 155 24.55 15.51 -12.50
CA ILE A 155 24.32 14.67 -13.68
C ILE A 155 25.58 13.93 -14.15
N ASP A 156 26.76 14.53 -14.04
CA ASP A 156 28.00 13.86 -14.47
C ASP A 156 28.37 12.69 -13.54
N GLN A 157 28.11 12.81 -12.23
CA GLN A 157 28.24 11.70 -11.29
C GLN A 157 27.26 10.57 -11.65
N LEU A 158 26.00 10.91 -11.91
CA LEU A 158 24.98 9.93 -12.32
C LEU A 158 25.40 9.22 -13.62
N MET A 159 25.91 9.96 -14.60
CA MET A 159 26.37 9.40 -15.87
C MET A 159 27.56 8.45 -15.71
N SER A 160 28.42 8.65 -14.71
CA SER A 160 29.51 7.71 -14.43
C SER A 160 29.01 6.32 -14.01
N ILE A 161 27.89 6.26 -13.28
CA ILE A 161 27.20 5.02 -12.91
C ILE A 161 26.60 4.37 -14.17
N VAL A 162 25.92 5.17 -15.01
CA VAL A 162 25.34 4.70 -16.27
C VAL A 162 26.40 4.13 -17.22
N GLN A 163 27.58 4.74 -17.30
CA GLN A 163 28.68 4.27 -18.14
C GLN A 163 29.21 2.89 -17.69
N ARG A 164 29.33 2.67 -16.37
CA ARG A 164 29.70 1.36 -15.82
C ARG A 164 28.63 0.31 -16.14
N PHE A 165 27.36 0.66 -15.95
CA PHE A 165 26.23 -0.20 -16.31
C PHE A 165 26.24 -0.55 -17.81
N GLU A 166 26.43 0.44 -18.68
CA GLU A 166 26.55 0.23 -20.12
C GLU A 166 27.68 -0.74 -20.46
N GLN A 167 28.86 -0.58 -19.85
CA GLN A 167 29.99 -1.48 -20.09
C GLN A 167 29.66 -2.93 -19.70
N GLN A 168 28.96 -3.13 -18.59
CA GLN A 168 28.49 -4.46 -18.18
C GLN A 168 27.46 -5.04 -19.17
N VAL A 169 26.51 -4.23 -19.63
CA VAL A 169 25.47 -4.65 -20.59
C VAL A 169 26.08 -5.01 -21.96
N VAL A 170 27.03 -4.21 -22.45
CA VAL A 170 27.76 -4.47 -23.70
C VAL A 170 28.60 -5.75 -23.58
N ASN A 171 29.31 -5.94 -22.46
CA ASN A 171 30.03 -7.20 -22.19
C ASN A 171 29.09 -8.41 -22.13
N GLY A 172 27.82 -8.20 -21.78
CA GLY A 172 26.75 -9.21 -21.81
C GLY A 172 26.21 -9.54 -23.21
N GLY A 173 26.73 -8.92 -24.27
CA GLY A 173 26.38 -9.20 -25.67
C GLY A 173 25.42 -8.21 -26.32
N TYR A 174 25.17 -7.06 -25.68
CA TYR A 174 24.41 -5.98 -26.32
C TYR A 174 25.30 -5.17 -27.28
N VAL A 175 24.69 -4.64 -28.33
CA VAL A 175 25.35 -3.79 -29.32
C VAL A 175 24.94 -2.35 -29.10
N ARG A 176 25.94 -1.48 -28.89
CA ARG A 176 25.74 -0.04 -28.76
C ARG A 176 25.49 0.60 -30.13
N ARG A 177 24.43 1.40 -30.23
CA ARG A 177 24.15 2.33 -31.33
C ARG A 177 23.91 3.72 -30.75
N MET A 178 24.29 4.77 -31.48
CA MET A 178 23.95 6.14 -31.13
C MET A 178 23.02 6.73 -32.17
N ARG A 179 22.09 7.56 -31.71
CA ARG A 179 21.21 8.37 -32.54
C ARG A 179 21.19 9.79 -31.99
N GLU A 180 21.31 10.78 -32.87
CA GLU A 180 21.18 12.18 -32.48
C GLU A 180 19.76 12.68 -32.82
N ILE A 181 19.09 13.32 -31.86
CA ILE A 181 17.78 13.95 -32.04
C ILE A 181 17.89 15.39 -31.50
N GLU A 182 17.81 16.39 -32.39
CA GLU A 182 17.92 17.82 -32.02
C GLU A 182 19.06 18.10 -31.03
N LYS A 183 20.27 17.67 -31.38
CA LYS A 183 21.50 17.85 -30.59
C LYS A 183 21.54 17.10 -29.26
N THR A 184 20.59 16.20 -29.01
CA THR A 184 20.60 15.28 -27.87
C THR A 184 21.04 13.91 -28.36
N GLU A 185 22.14 13.41 -27.81
CA GLU A 185 22.60 12.05 -28.08
C GLU A 185 21.76 11.04 -27.30
N VAL A 186 21.16 10.09 -28.02
CA VAL A 186 20.46 8.94 -27.46
C VAL A 186 21.31 7.70 -27.70
N THR A 187 21.76 7.08 -26.61
CA THR A 187 22.44 5.78 -26.66
C THR A 187 21.39 4.69 -26.65
N ARG A 188 21.50 3.74 -27.60
CA ARG A 188 20.66 2.54 -27.69
C ARG A 188 21.54 1.31 -27.54
N LEU A 189 21.23 0.47 -26.57
CA LEU A 189 21.84 -0.83 -26.34
C LEU A 189 20.87 -1.89 -26.86
N LEU A 190 21.17 -2.43 -28.04
CA LEU A 190 20.33 -3.44 -28.69
C LEU A 190 20.72 -4.85 -28.22
N PRO A 191 19.76 -5.72 -27.92
CA PRO A 191 20.05 -7.06 -27.44
C PRO A 191 20.69 -7.92 -28.53
N GLY A 192 21.74 -8.67 -28.18
CA GLY A 192 22.33 -9.66 -29.08
C GLY A 192 21.57 -10.98 -29.15
N ARG A 193 20.54 -11.18 -28.30
CA ARG A 193 19.76 -12.43 -28.20
C ARG A 193 18.25 -12.15 -28.17
N PRO A 194 17.42 -13.02 -28.78
CA PRO A 194 15.97 -12.92 -28.70
C PRO A 194 15.47 -12.99 -27.25
N GLY A 195 14.35 -12.32 -26.97
CA GLY A 195 13.71 -12.31 -25.65
C GLY A 195 14.28 -11.31 -24.65
N GLN A 196 15.39 -10.62 -24.98
CA GLN A 196 15.89 -9.47 -24.25
C GLN A 196 15.30 -8.17 -24.81
N GLN A 197 15.15 -7.14 -23.96
CA GLN A 197 14.62 -5.83 -24.36
C GLN A 197 15.78 -4.87 -24.62
N PRO A 198 15.68 -3.98 -25.62
CA PRO A 198 16.66 -2.91 -25.79
C PRO A 198 16.62 -1.95 -24.59
N ILE A 199 17.75 -1.32 -24.31
CA ILE A 199 17.87 -0.27 -23.30
C ILE A 199 18.30 1.00 -24.01
N GLU A 200 17.61 2.10 -23.77
CA GLU A 200 17.90 3.39 -24.37
C GLU A 200 18.08 4.42 -23.26
N TYR A 201 19.01 5.36 -23.41
CA TYR A 201 19.11 6.46 -22.47
C TYR A 201 19.62 7.73 -23.13
N PHE A 202 19.26 8.88 -22.56
CA PHE A 202 19.80 10.19 -22.94
C PHE A 202 19.94 11.08 -21.70
N LYS A 203 20.78 12.11 -21.81
CA LYS A 203 20.85 13.19 -20.82
C LYS A 203 20.46 14.51 -21.46
N LYS A 204 19.66 15.31 -20.77
CA LYS A 204 19.23 16.65 -21.21
C LYS A 204 18.92 17.52 -19.99
N ASP A 205 19.42 18.75 -19.98
CA ASP A 205 19.10 19.77 -18.96
C ASP A 205 19.25 19.26 -17.51
N GLY A 206 20.34 18.53 -17.20
CA GLY A 206 20.60 17.96 -15.88
C GLY A 206 19.80 16.69 -15.53
N THR A 207 18.95 16.22 -16.45
CA THR A 207 18.10 15.04 -16.28
C THR A 207 18.61 13.86 -17.10
N LEU A 208 18.60 12.68 -16.49
CA LEU A 208 18.79 11.40 -17.16
C LEU A 208 17.44 10.73 -17.38
N VAL A 209 17.22 10.20 -18.58
CA VAL A 209 16.11 9.30 -18.89
C VAL A 209 16.67 7.97 -19.36
N ILE A 210 16.22 6.87 -18.76
CA ILE A 210 16.49 5.50 -19.18
C ILE A 210 15.17 4.83 -19.57
N GLY A 211 15.09 4.27 -20.77
CA GLY A 211 14.01 3.44 -21.25
C GLY A 211 14.44 1.99 -21.42
N VAL A 212 13.62 1.04 -20.97
CA VAL A 212 13.73 -0.39 -21.28
C VAL A 212 12.56 -0.74 -22.19
N GLY A 213 12.85 -1.22 -23.38
CA GLY A 213 11.88 -1.38 -24.46
C GLY A 213 12.22 -0.50 -25.65
N ASN A 214 11.69 -0.85 -26.83
CA ASN A 214 12.03 -0.16 -28.06
C ASN A 214 11.53 1.29 -28.05
N SER A 215 12.38 2.22 -28.48
CA SER A 215 12.07 3.65 -28.66
C SER A 215 11.60 4.38 -27.40
N THR A 216 11.73 3.75 -26.23
CA THR A 216 11.12 4.25 -25.00
C THR A 216 11.72 5.58 -24.55
N ALA A 217 13.05 5.72 -24.53
CA ALA A 217 13.68 6.98 -24.18
C ALA A 217 13.55 8.02 -25.32
N GLN A 218 13.51 7.57 -26.57
CA GLN A 218 13.28 8.45 -27.72
C GLN A 218 11.89 9.09 -27.70
N ASP A 219 10.85 8.33 -27.37
CA ASP A 219 9.49 8.81 -27.25
C ASP A 219 9.39 9.90 -26.15
N VAL A 220 10.01 9.64 -24.99
CA VAL A 220 10.13 10.63 -23.92
C VAL A 220 10.83 11.91 -24.40
N LEU A 221 11.93 11.78 -25.15
CA LEU A 221 12.63 12.93 -25.72
C LEU A 221 11.77 13.68 -26.75
N ASN A 222 11.00 12.98 -27.57
CA ASN A 222 10.10 13.58 -28.54
C ASN A 222 8.95 14.35 -27.86
N HIS A 223 8.41 13.84 -26.76
CA HIS A 223 7.44 14.58 -25.93
C HIS A 223 8.10 15.80 -25.28
N TRP A 224 9.31 15.65 -24.74
CA TRP A 224 10.07 16.77 -24.16
C TRP A 224 10.27 17.91 -25.17
N LEU A 225 10.60 17.57 -26.41
CA LEU A 225 10.85 18.51 -27.49
C LEU A 225 9.56 19.03 -28.18
N GLU A 226 8.38 18.64 -27.69
CA GLU A 226 7.07 18.95 -28.30
C GLU A 226 6.96 18.51 -29.77
N LYS A 227 7.64 17.41 -30.13
CA LYS A 227 7.66 16.83 -31.48
C LYS A 227 6.74 15.62 -31.66
N SER A 228 6.23 15.08 -30.58
CA SER A 228 5.28 13.97 -30.61
C SER A 228 3.85 14.48 -30.61
N GLU A 229 3.01 13.95 -31.50
CA GLU A 229 1.55 14.12 -31.45
C GLU A 229 0.87 13.02 -30.63
N GLU A 230 1.62 12.02 -30.15
CA GLU A 230 1.07 10.97 -29.29
C GLU A 230 0.60 11.58 -27.95
N PRO A 231 -0.53 11.12 -27.38
CA PRO A 231 -1.00 11.58 -26.09
C PRO A 231 -0.10 11.07 -24.96
N THR A 232 0.05 11.89 -23.92
CA THR A 232 0.88 11.62 -22.74
C THR A 232 0.04 11.08 -21.59
N LEU A 233 0.67 10.62 -20.51
CA LEU A 233 -0.04 10.23 -19.28
C LEU A 233 -0.86 11.40 -18.71
N ALA A 234 -0.40 12.64 -18.86
CA ALA A 234 -1.16 13.82 -18.46
C ALA A 234 -2.48 13.99 -19.23
N ASP A 235 -2.58 13.44 -20.44
CA ASP A 235 -3.78 13.45 -21.27
C ASP A 235 -4.70 12.24 -21.01
N ASN A 236 -4.27 11.28 -20.18
CA ASN A 236 -5.05 10.09 -19.85
C ASN A 236 -6.21 10.46 -18.91
N ALA A 237 -7.45 10.20 -19.34
CA ALA A 237 -8.64 10.54 -18.56
C ALA A 237 -8.71 9.83 -17.19
N LYS A 238 -8.30 8.56 -17.10
CA LYS A 238 -8.31 7.80 -15.83
C LYS A 238 -7.33 8.43 -14.84
N PHE A 239 -6.12 8.74 -15.30
CA PHE A 239 -5.11 9.43 -14.52
C PHE A 239 -5.60 10.82 -14.08
N GLY A 240 -6.13 11.61 -15.02
CA GLY A 240 -6.65 12.94 -14.75
C GLY A 240 -7.77 12.94 -13.69
N THR A 241 -8.74 12.03 -13.78
CA THR A 241 -9.80 11.88 -12.78
C THR A 241 -9.22 11.57 -11.40
N ILE A 242 -8.35 10.56 -11.29
CA ILE A 242 -7.77 10.13 -10.01
C ILE A 242 -6.94 11.25 -9.35
N ILE A 243 -6.06 11.90 -10.11
CA ILE A 243 -5.19 12.95 -9.56
C ILE A 243 -6.00 14.19 -9.19
N SER A 244 -7.08 14.51 -9.92
CA SER A 244 -7.96 15.63 -9.55
C SER A 244 -8.70 15.44 -8.22
N ARG A 245 -8.88 14.19 -7.78
CA ARG A 245 -9.43 13.83 -6.46
C ARG A 245 -8.36 13.78 -5.37
N CYS A 246 -7.10 13.59 -5.77
CA CYS A 246 -5.95 13.51 -4.87
C CYS A 246 -5.17 14.84 -4.87
N VAL A 247 -5.85 15.94 -4.58
CA VAL A 247 -5.22 17.25 -4.43
C VAL A 247 -5.10 17.57 -2.94
N GLY A 248 -3.96 18.14 -2.55
CA GLY A 248 -3.67 18.49 -1.16
C GLY A 248 -4.51 19.67 -0.70
N ALA A 249 -4.60 19.84 0.60
CA ALA A 249 -5.35 20.95 1.21
C ALA A 249 -4.51 22.23 1.40
N GLU A 250 -3.20 22.15 1.20
CA GLU A 250 -2.26 23.25 1.36
C GLU A 250 -1.73 23.71 -0.01
N GLU A 251 -1.14 24.91 -0.09
CA GLU A 251 -0.49 25.42 -1.32
C GLU A 251 0.74 24.59 -1.76
N THR A 252 0.97 23.44 -1.14
CA THR A 252 2.10 22.54 -1.41
C THR A 252 1.83 21.62 -2.58
N ARG A 253 2.88 21.36 -3.36
CA ARG A 253 2.85 20.38 -4.44
C ARG A 253 2.90 18.96 -3.86
N PRO A 254 2.30 17.97 -4.54
CA PRO A 254 2.39 16.58 -4.10
C PRO A 254 3.83 16.11 -4.18
N GLN A 255 4.38 15.66 -3.05
CA GLN A 255 5.73 15.13 -2.95
C GLN A 255 5.85 13.75 -3.61
N LEU A 256 4.86 12.88 -3.41
CA LEU A 256 4.75 11.59 -4.10
C LEU A 256 3.46 11.59 -4.91
N THR A 257 3.49 11.06 -6.13
CA THR A 257 2.30 10.77 -6.93
C THR A 257 2.44 9.39 -7.55
N PHE A 258 1.37 8.59 -7.56
CA PHE A 258 1.38 7.30 -8.25
C PHE A 258 0.05 7.00 -8.93
N PHE A 259 0.10 6.10 -9.90
CA PHE A 259 -1.04 5.58 -10.65
C PHE A 259 -0.77 4.14 -11.10
N VAL A 260 -1.80 3.31 -11.07
CA VAL A 260 -1.78 1.91 -11.51
C VAL A 260 -3.08 1.58 -12.23
N ASP A 261 -2.99 0.97 -13.42
CA ASP A 261 -4.11 0.36 -14.12
C ASP A 261 -4.06 -1.18 -13.96
N PRO A 262 -4.68 -1.74 -12.90
CA PRO A 262 -4.59 -3.17 -12.62
C PRO A 262 -5.24 -4.01 -13.73
N HIS A 263 -6.31 -3.50 -14.35
CA HIS A 263 -7.03 -4.19 -15.40
C HIS A 263 -6.14 -4.35 -16.65
N ALA A 264 -5.49 -3.26 -17.09
CA ALA A 264 -4.59 -3.30 -18.24
C ALA A 264 -3.35 -4.18 -17.97
N ILE A 265 -2.84 -4.21 -16.74
CA ILE A 265 -1.75 -5.11 -16.34
C ILE A 265 -2.18 -6.58 -16.45
N ILE A 266 -3.30 -6.95 -15.84
CA ILE A 266 -3.77 -8.35 -15.85
C ILE A 266 -4.08 -8.80 -17.28
N ASP A 267 -4.78 -7.97 -18.05
CA ASP A 267 -5.09 -8.24 -19.46
C ASP A 267 -3.80 -8.52 -20.26
N ARG A 268 -2.77 -7.68 -20.06
CA ARG A 268 -1.46 -7.85 -20.72
C ARG A 268 -0.73 -9.11 -20.24
N VAL A 269 -0.74 -9.43 -18.95
CA VAL A 269 -0.13 -10.67 -18.40
C VAL A 269 -0.79 -11.92 -18.99
N ILE A 270 -2.13 -11.95 -19.06
CA ILE A 270 -2.88 -13.08 -19.59
C ILE A 270 -2.57 -13.26 -21.09
N LYS A 271 -2.67 -12.18 -21.88
CA LYS A 271 -2.33 -12.19 -23.32
C LYS A 271 -0.89 -12.61 -23.57
N ARG A 272 0.06 -12.17 -22.73
CA ARG A 272 1.48 -12.56 -22.81
C ARG A 272 1.71 -14.04 -22.49
N SER A 273 0.99 -14.59 -21.50
CA SER A 273 1.15 -15.98 -21.08
C SER A 273 0.68 -16.99 -22.14
N GLY A 274 -0.31 -16.60 -22.96
CA GLY A 274 -0.97 -17.50 -23.90
C GLY A 274 -1.76 -18.61 -23.22
N SER A 275 -2.07 -18.46 -21.93
CA SER A 275 -2.88 -19.42 -21.18
C SER A 275 -4.30 -19.43 -21.73
N MET A 276 -4.69 -20.54 -22.38
CA MET A 276 -6.04 -20.70 -22.92
C MET A 276 -7.10 -20.63 -21.82
N THR A 277 -6.83 -21.26 -20.67
CA THR A 277 -7.75 -21.25 -19.53
C THR A 277 -7.93 -19.84 -18.98
N ALA A 278 -6.84 -19.10 -18.75
CA ALA A 278 -6.94 -17.73 -18.26
C ALA A 278 -7.58 -16.80 -19.29
N GLY A 279 -7.26 -16.97 -20.58
CA GLY A 279 -7.87 -16.22 -21.68
C GLY A 279 -9.36 -16.49 -21.86
N PHE A 280 -9.85 -17.68 -21.50
CA PHE A 280 -11.28 -18.01 -21.50
C PHE A 280 -12.02 -17.46 -20.27
N VAL A 281 -11.38 -17.51 -19.09
CA VAL A 281 -12.00 -17.07 -17.82
C VAL A 281 -11.98 -15.54 -17.66
N TRP A 282 -10.94 -14.87 -18.15
CA TRP A 282 -10.77 -13.42 -17.97
C TRP A 282 -11.91 -12.57 -18.51
N PRO A 283 -12.45 -12.80 -19.73
CA PRO A 283 -13.62 -12.08 -20.23
C PRO A 283 -14.84 -12.21 -19.31
N VAL A 284 -15.07 -13.39 -18.71
CA VAL A 284 -16.15 -13.59 -17.74
C VAL A 284 -15.95 -12.72 -16.51
N ILE A 285 -14.72 -12.64 -15.98
CA ILE A 285 -14.39 -11.78 -14.83
C ILE A 285 -14.55 -10.29 -15.20
N GLN A 286 -14.17 -9.89 -16.40
CA GLN A 286 -14.35 -8.52 -16.91
C GLN A 286 -15.82 -8.14 -17.00
N ASP A 287 -16.66 -9.03 -17.53
CA ASP A 287 -18.11 -8.86 -17.63
C ASP A 287 -18.78 -8.82 -16.25
N MET A 288 -18.20 -9.49 -15.26
CA MET A 288 -18.61 -9.40 -13.85
C MET A 288 -18.19 -8.09 -13.16
N GLY A 289 -17.72 -7.09 -13.90
CA GLY A 289 -17.48 -5.75 -13.39
C GLY A 289 -16.02 -5.44 -13.06
N ALA A 290 -15.08 -6.39 -13.19
CA ALA A 290 -13.66 -6.10 -12.95
C ALA A 290 -13.09 -5.03 -13.89
N SER A 291 -13.65 -4.92 -15.10
CA SER A 291 -13.32 -3.89 -16.10
C SER A 291 -13.68 -2.46 -15.65
N ARG A 292 -14.52 -2.31 -14.62
CA ARG A 292 -14.96 -1.02 -14.10
C ARG A 292 -13.98 -0.39 -13.14
N ILE A 293 -12.96 -1.13 -12.68
CA ILE A 293 -11.84 -0.54 -11.94
C ILE A 293 -11.01 0.24 -12.96
N GLY A 294 -11.24 1.56 -13.01
CA GLY A 294 -10.61 2.46 -13.96
C GLY A 294 -9.13 2.71 -13.66
N GLY A 295 -8.72 2.58 -12.40
CA GLY A 295 -7.35 2.75 -11.94
C GLY A 295 -7.29 3.02 -10.44
N ILE A 296 -6.10 2.91 -9.88
CA ILE A 296 -5.79 3.26 -8.49
C ILE A 296 -4.68 4.27 -8.54
N GLY A 297 -4.80 5.36 -7.79
CA GLY A 297 -3.70 6.29 -7.65
C GLY A 297 -3.87 7.19 -6.46
N GLY A 298 -2.90 8.06 -6.27
CA GLY A 298 -2.87 8.92 -5.12
C GLY A 298 -1.68 9.85 -5.11
N SER A 299 -1.69 10.72 -4.13
CA SER A 299 -0.66 11.71 -3.89
C SER A 299 -0.42 11.85 -2.40
N SER A 300 0.81 12.21 -2.01
CA SER A 300 1.13 12.58 -0.65
C SER A 300 1.81 13.94 -0.60
N PHE A 301 1.55 14.66 0.47
CA PHE A 301 2.04 15.99 0.77
C PHE A 301 2.71 15.93 2.14
N THR A 302 3.81 16.65 2.29
CA THR A 302 4.58 16.71 3.53
C THR A 302 4.87 18.16 3.86
N GLY A 303 5.00 18.45 5.15
CA GLY A 303 5.11 19.84 5.63
C GLY A 303 3.76 20.43 6.02
N GLY A 304 3.77 21.73 6.31
CA GLY A 304 2.63 22.45 6.89
C GLY A 304 2.75 22.66 8.40
N GLU A 305 1.92 23.55 8.94
CA GLU A 305 1.88 23.86 10.38
C GLU A 305 1.15 22.77 11.18
N ILE A 306 0.09 22.20 10.61
CA ILE A 306 -0.81 21.26 11.30
C ILE A 306 -0.40 19.80 11.06
N PHE A 307 -0.03 19.47 9.83
CA PHE A 307 0.27 18.09 9.43
C PHE A 307 1.79 17.86 9.33
N GLU A 308 2.23 16.67 9.72
CA GLU A 308 3.54 16.16 9.30
C GLU A 308 3.47 15.71 7.84
N GLY A 309 2.41 14.97 7.51
CA GLY A 309 2.10 14.56 6.15
C GLY A 309 0.64 14.16 6.00
N ILE A 310 0.14 14.32 4.77
CA ILE A 310 -1.21 13.93 4.36
C ILE A 310 -1.13 13.22 3.02
N ALA A 311 -1.89 12.15 2.84
CA ALA A 311 -1.97 11.38 1.62
C ALA A 311 -3.43 11.14 1.23
N HIS A 312 -3.69 11.25 -0.06
CA HIS A 312 -4.98 10.99 -0.67
C HIS A 312 -4.82 9.86 -1.68
N TYR A 313 -5.76 8.91 -1.64
CA TYR A 313 -5.78 7.76 -2.53
C TYR A 313 -7.18 7.58 -3.07
N HIS A 314 -7.31 7.39 -4.38
CA HIS A 314 -8.59 7.19 -5.03
C HIS A 314 -8.58 5.92 -5.88
N ILE A 315 -9.56 5.07 -5.65
CA ILE A 315 -9.85 3.89 -6.47
C ILE A 315 -10.99 4.30 -7.40
N LYS A 316 -10.66 4.52 -8.67
CA LYS A 316 -11.65 4.86 -9.69
C LYS A 316 -12.49 3.63 -10.01
N ILE A 317 -13.80 3.74 -9.83
CA ILE A 317 -14.76 2.68 -10.11
C ILE A 317 -15.93 3.26 -10.90
N ASP A 318 -16.05 2.86 -12.17
CA ASP A 318 -17.13 3.33 -13.02
C ASP A 318 -18.48 2.68 -12.61
N PRO A 319 -19.56 3.46 -12.51
CA PRO A 319 -20.88 2.92 -12.20
C PRO A 319 -21.47 2.12 -13.39
N PRO A 320 -22.38 1.16 -13.13
CA PRO A 320 -22.84 0.74 -11.81
C PRO A 320 -21.81 -0.13 -11.05
N ARG A 321 -21.97 -0.33 -9.74
CA ARG A 321 -21.20 -1.35 -8.99
C ARG A 321 -22.00 -2.64 -8.90
N ASP A 322 -21.72 -3.57 -9.81
CA ASP A 322 -22.35 -4.89 -9.88
C ASP A 322 -21.30 -6.02 -10.00
N GLY A 323 -21.78 -7.25 -10.14
CA GLY A 323 -20.93 -8.45 -10.17
C GLY A 323 -19.97 -8.49 -8.98
N VAL A 324 -18.67 -8.67 -9.24
CA VAL A 324 -17.63 -8.74 -8.19
C VAL A 324 -17.49 -7.44 -7.40
N LEU A 325 -17.85 -6.30 -7.99
CA LEU A 325 -17.84 -4.99 -7.30
C LEU A 325 -19.13 -4.72 -6.54
N GLY A 326 -20.17 -5.55 -6.72
CA GLY A 326 -21.43 -5.42 -5.99
C GLY A 326 -21.28 -5.58 -4.48
N VAL A 327 -20.18 -6.18 -4.00
CA VAL A 327 -19.87 -6.31 -2.58
C VAL A 327 -19.35 -5.03 -1.95
N LEU A 328 -18.87 -4.08 -2.77
CA LEU A 328 -18.40 -2.76 -2.35
C LEU A 328 -19.60 -1.85 -2.06
N ARG A 329 -20.07 -1.89 -0.80
CA ARG A 329 -21.25 -1.17 -0.32
C ARG A 329 -20.95 -0.34 0.93
N PRO A 330 -20.03 0.64 0.85
CA PRO A 330 -19.88 1.62 1.91
C PRO A 330 -21.19 2.38 2.14
N GLU A 331 -21.48 2.68 3.40
CA GLU A 331 -22.64 3.51 3.79
C GLU A 331 -22.18 4.65 4.68
N LYS A 332 -22.85 5.80 4.58
CA LYS A 332 -22.65 6.92 5.52
C LYS A 332 -23.21 6.51 6.89
N GLY A 333 -22.52 6.88 7.97
CA GLY A 333 -23.00 6.59 9.32
C GLY A 333 -22.07 7.11 10.41
N ASP A 334 -22.51 6.95 11.66
CA ASP A 334 -21.73 7.37 12.84
C ASP A 334 -20.39 6.64 12.91
N THR A 335 -19.34 7.37 13.24
CA THR A 335 -17.96 6.90 13.38
C THR A 335 -17.38 7.15 14.77
N THR A 336 -18.17 7.67 15.70
CA THR A 336 -17.76 8.00 17.08
C THR A 336 -17.49 6.74 17.92
N PRO A 337 -16.33 6.61 18.59
CA PRO A 337 -16.05 5.49 19.48
C PRO A 337 -17.15 5.30 20.54
N PRO A 338 -17.70 4.07 20.69
CA PRO A 338 -18.62 3.79 21.76
C PRO A 338 -17.92 3.80 23.12
N ASN A 339 -18.68 4.00 24.19
CA ASN A 339 -18.15 4.19 25.55
C ASN A 339 -17.36 3.00 26.13
N TRP A 340 -17.43 1.82 25.53
CA TRP A 340 -16.62 0.68 25.94
C TRP A 340 -15.20 0.71 25.36
N VAL A 341 -14.89 1.59 24.40
CA VAL A 341 -13.53 1.72 23.84
C VAL A 341 -12.65 2.50 24.82
N PRO A 342 -11.66 1.86 25.46
CA PRO A 342 -10.78 2.54 26.41
C PRO A 342 -9.86 3.52 25.68
N GLY A 343 -9.39 4.57 26.36
CA GLY A 343 -8.43 5.52 25.81
C GLY A 343 -7.04 4.93 25.54
N SER A 344 -6.68 3.82 26.21
CA SER A 344 -5.37 3.18 26.08
C SER A 344 -5.21 2.29 24.83
N VAL A 345 -6.03 2.45 23.79
CA VAL A 345 -6.00 1.62 22.59
C VAL A 345 -4.93 2.13 21.62
N ALA A 346 -4.26 1.22 20.91
CA ALA A 346 -3.28 1.58 19.89
C ALA A 346 -3.95 2.05 18.59
N GLY A 347 -5.22 1.67 18.38
CA GLY A 347 -5.98 2.11 17.22
C GLY A 347 -7.45 1.76 17.32
N TYR A 348 -8.25 2.57 16.64
CA TYR A 348 -9.69 2.44 16.51
C TYR A 348 -10.06 2.67 15.05
N THR A 349 -10.89 1.80 14.49
CA THR A 349 -11.45 1.95 13.14
C THR A 349 -12.94 1.68 13.20
N SER A 350 -13.76 2.58 12.65
CA SER A 350 -15.19 2.40 12.39
C SER A 350 -15.42 2.30 10.89
N ILE A 351 -16.19 1.30 10.47
CA ILE A 351 -16.60 1.10 9.08
C ILE A 351 -18.13 0.91 9.06
N ASN A 352 -18.81 1.65 8.20
CA ASN A 352 -20.22 1.50 7.91
C ASN A 352 -20.38 0.86 6.53
N TRP A 353 -21.09 -0.28 6.49
CA TRP A 353 -21.20 -1.11 5.30
C TRP A 353 -22.58 -1.76 5.21
N ASP A 354 -23.15 -1.80 4.01
CA ASP A 354 -24.38 -2.56 3.75
C ASP A 354 -24.05 -4.06 3.67
N ILE A 355 -23.96 -4.70 4.84
CA ILE A 355 -23.60 -6.11 4.96
C ILE A 355 -24.65 -7.00 4.27
N GLU A 356 -25.93 -6.62 4.31
CA GLU A 356 -27.01 -7.40 3.71
C GLU A 356 -26.88 -7.41 2.19
N LYS A 357 -26.81 -6.23 1.54
CA LYS A 357 -26.62 -6.17 0.08
C LYS A 357 -25.27 -6.74 -0.34
N ALA A 358 -24.22 -6.56 0.45
CA ALA A 358 -22.91 -7.16 0.16
C ALA A 358 -23.00 -8.69 0.16
N TYR A 359 -23.64 -9.30 1.17
CA TYR A 359 -23.86 -10.74 1.26
C TYR A 359 -24.67 -11.28 0.08
N GLU A 360 -25.75 -10.59 -0.29
CA GLU A 360 -26.55 -10.95 -1.47
C GLU A 360 -25.74 -10.92 -2.77
N ASN A 361 -24.89 -9.90 -2.93
CA ASN A 361 -24.06 -9.77 -4.12
C ASN A 361 -22.94 -10.81 -4.16
N VAL A 362 -22.39 -11.24 -3.01
CA VAL A 362 -21.52 -12.44 -2.93
C VAL A 362 -22.26 -13.66 -3.47
N GLY A 363 -23.53 -13.84 -3.10
CA GLY A 363 -24.38 -14.93 -3.61
C GLY A 363 -24.48 -14.92 -5.13
N LYS A 364 -24.86 -13.77 -5.70
CA LYS A 364 -24.96 -13.59 -7.15
C LYS A 364 -23.64 -13.88 -7.88
N VAL A 365 -22.50 -13.53 -7.27
CA VAL A 365 -21.17 -13.81 -7.84
C VAL A 365 -20.88 -15.30 -7.85
N ILE A 366 -21.11 -16.00 -6.74
CA ILE A 366 -20.86 -17.45 -6.65
C ILE A 366 -21.83 -18.22 -7.54
N ASP A 367 -23.09 -17.78 -7.64
CA ASP A 367 -24.12 -18.44 -8.45
C ASP A 367 -23.74 -18.54 -9.93
N LYS A 368 -22.93 -17.60 -10.45
CA LYS A 368 -22.39 -17.65 -11.81
C LYS A 368 -21.50 -18.87 -12.07
N PHE A 369 -20.89 -19.44 -11.04
CA PHE A 369 -19.97 -20.57 -11.15
C PHE A 369 -20.51 -21.88 -10.57
N GLN A 370 -21.41 -21.79 -9.59
CA GLN A 370 -21.87 -22.94 -8.80
C GLN A 370 -23.38 -23.21 -8.96
N GLY A 371 -24.08 -22.45 -9.80
CA GLY A 371 -25.53 -22.52 -9.98
C GLY A 371 -26.31 -21.73 -8.93
N GLU A 372 -27.63 -21.61 -9.09
CA GLU A 372 -28.47 -20.80 -8.21
C GLU A 372 -28.45 -21.29 -6.75
N GLU A 373 -28.74 -20.36 -5.82
CA GLU A 373 -28.80 -20.57 -4.37
C GLU A 373 -27.50 -21.13 -3.76
N SER A 374 -26.34 -20.75 -4.29
CA SER A 374 -25.05 -21.31 -3.84
C SER A 374 -24.71 -20.96 -2.39
N LEU A 375 -24.93 -19.72 -1.94
CA LEU A 375 -24.70 -19.37 -0.53
C LEU A 375 -25.61 -20.13 0.41
N LYS A 376 -26.87 -20.31 0.03
CA LYS A 376 -27.83 -21.09 0.81
C LYS A 376 -27.36 -22.53 0.97
N ARG A 377 -26.88 -23.15 -0.12
CA ARG A 377 -26.38 -24.54 -0.12
C ARG A 377 -25.04 -24.69 0.61
N LEU A 378 -24.10 -23.78 0.39
CA LEU A 378 -22.71 -23.90 0.87
C LEU A 378 -22.49 -23.32 2.27
N VAL A 379 -23.31 -22.36 2.70
CA VAL A 379 -23.12 -21.61 3.96
C VAL A 379 -24.35 -21.70 4.84
N GLU A 380 -25.53 -21.26 4.38
CA GLU A 380 -26.70 -21.13 5.24
C GLU A 380 -27.23 -22.49 5.73
N THR A 381 -27.43 -23.45 4.82
CA THR A 381 -27.96 -24.79 5.17
C THR A 381 -27.01 -25.56 6.11
N PRO A 382 -25.69 -25.60 5.88
CA PRO A 382 -24.76 -26.19 6.84
C PRO A 382 -24.78 -25.50 8.21
N LEU A 383 -24.89 -24.16 8.23
CA LEU A 383 -24.94 -23.40 9.47
C LEU A 383 -26.23 -23.65 10.25
N GLU A 384 -27.38 -23.65 9.58
CA GLU A 384 -28.69 -23.92 10.18
C GLU A 384 -28.76 -25.36 10.70
N THR A 385 -28.25 -26.33 9.92
CA THR A 385 -28.22 -27.74 10.32
C THR A 385 -27.35 -27.94 11.57
N ARG A 386 -26.14 -27.35 11.58
CA ARG A 386 -25.17 -27.55 12.66
C ARG A 386 -25.49 -26.73 13.91
N LEU A 387 -25.86 -25.46 13.73
CA LEU A 387 -25.98 -24.47 14.81
C LEU A 387 -27.42 -24.02 15.06
N GLY A 388 -28.35 -24.28 14.15
CA GLY A 388 -29.74 -23.85 14.28
C GLY A 388 -29.98 -22.38 13.96
N ILE A 389 -28.98 -21.71 13.41
CA ILE A 389 -29.02 -20.28 13.14
C ILE A 389 -29.42 -20.08 11.69
N LYS A 390 -30.44 -19.26 11.47
CA LYS A 390 -30.75 -18.73 10.13
C LYS A 390 -29.91 -17.49 9.88
N LEU A 391 -28.77 -17.67 9.20
CA LEU A 391 -27.74 -16.63 9.07
C LEU A 391 -28.32 -15.29 8.59
N LYS A 392 -29.10 -15.32 7.50
CA LYS A 392 -29.67 -14.11 6.92
C LYS A 392 -30.75 -13.52 7.82
N GLU A 393 -31.76 -14.30 8.15
CA GLU A 393 -32.98 -13.83 8.83
C GLU A 393 -32.78 -13.52 10.32
N GLU A 394 -31.86 -14.18 10.99
CA GLU A 394 -31.64 -14.02 12.43
C GLU A 394 -30.44 -13.16 12.77
N PHE A 395 -29.33 -13.30 12.03
CA PHE A 395 -28.07 -12.62 12.34
C PHE A 395 -27.83 -11.38 11.48
N LEU A 396 -27.79 -11.50 10.15
CA LEU A 396 -27.46 -10.38 9.26
C LEU A 396 -28.49 -9.25 9.34
N THR A 397 -29.79 -9.56 9.38
CA THR A 397 -30.85 -8.55 9.54
C THR A 397 -30.76 -7.80 10.87
N ASN A 398 -30.13 -8.40 11.89
CA ASN A 398 -29.94 -7.79 13.20
C ASN A 398 -28.70 -6.88 13.29
N LEU A 399 -27.88 -6.79 12.24
CA LEU A 399 -26.74 -5.88 12.20
C LEU A 399 -27.18 -4.52 11.67
N THR A 400 -26.64 -3.43 12.23
CA THR A 400 -26.84 -2.07 11.68
C THR A 400 -26.02 -1.82 10.42
N GLY A 401 -24.93 -2.60 10.22
CA GLY A 401 -23.93 -2.35 9.19
C GLY A 401 -22.64 -1.72 9.73
N ARG A 402 -22.65 -1.26 10.99
CA ARG A 402 -21.48 -0.68 11.65
C ARG A 402 -20.57 -1.73 12.26
N ILE A 403 -19.32 -1.72 11.83
CA ILE A 403 -18.25 -2.64 12.24
C ILE A 403 -17.13 -1.83 12.86
N LEU A 404 -16.65 -2.24 14.03
CA LEU A 404 -15.47 -1.66 14.67
C LEU A 404 -14.32 -2.65 14.66
N ARG A 405 -13.12 -2.12 14.44
CA ARG A 405 -11.87 -2.79 14.73
C ARG A 405 -11.11 -1.96 15.76
N VAL A 406 -10.75 -2.58 16.87
CA VAL A 406 -9.91 -1.96 17.90
C VAL A 406 -8.65 -2.77 18.07
N THR A 407 -7.51 -2.09 18.15
CA THR A 407 -6.21 -2.72 18.40
C THR A 407 -5.67 -2.27 19.73
N TRP A 408 -5.14 -3.23 20.49
CA TRP A 408 -4.50 -3.00 21.78
C TRP A 408 -3.27 -3.88 21.92
N MET A 409 -2.39 -3.52 22.84
CA MET A 409 -1.20 -4.29 23.16
C MET A 409 -1.33 -4.82 24.59
N GLU A 410 -1.41 -6.14 24.74
CA GLU A 410 -1.53 -6.78 26.05
C GLU A 410 -0.14 -6.88 26.71
N PRO A 411 0.07 -6.27 27.89
CA PRO A 411 1.31 -6.42 28.65
C PRO A 411 1.41 -7.81 29.31
N PRO A 412 2.63 -8.34 29.52
CA PRO A 412 3.92 -7.81 29.08
C PRO A 412 4.11 -7.94 27.55
N THR A 413 4.91 -7.05 26.95
CA THR A 413 5.13 -7.06 25.49
C THR A 413 5.84 -8.33 25.02
N ARG A 414 5.24 -9.01 24.05
CA ARG A 414 5.71 -10.23 23.37
C ARG A 414 5.45 -10.09 21.87
N PHE A 415 6.07 -10.94 21.06
CA PHE A 415 5.92 -10.90 19.60
C PHE A 415 4.46 -10.90 19.11
N ASN A 416 3.57 -11.58 19.82
CA ASN A 416 2.14 -11.64 19.53
C ASN A 416 1.26 -10.95 20.59
N SER A 417 1.79 -9.93 21.29
CA SER A 417 1.01 -9.14 22.25
C SER A 417 -0.06 -8.27 21.59
N GLY A 418 -0.03 -8.12 20.25
CA GLY A 418 -1.11 -7.49 19.51
C GLY A 418 -2.43 -8.21 19.74
N VAL A 419 -3.41 -7.47 20.22
CA VAL A 419 -4.80 -7.88 20.41
C VAL A 419 -5.61 -7.18 19.33
N THR A 420 -6.39 -7.96 18.58
CA THR A 420 -7.37 -7.41 17.64
C THR A 420 -8.76 -7.73 18.13
N VAL A 421 -9.58 -6.68 18.20
CA VAL A 421 -10.96 -6.73 18.67
C VAL A 421 -11.84 -6.37 17.49
N PHE A 422 -12.87 -7.17 17.24
CA PHE A 422 -13.91 -6.87 16.28
C PHE A 422 -15.22 -6.68 17.01
N ALA A 423 -15.95 -5.62 16.70
CA ALA A 423 -17.28 -5.42 17.24
C ALA A 423 -18.30 -5.17 16.13
N LEU A 424 -19.48 -5.76 16.28
CA LEU A 424 -20.61 -5.56 15.40
C LEU A 424 -21.71 -4.86 16.19
N GLU A 425 -22.25 -3.77 15.64
CA GLU A 425 -23.38 -3.09 16.24
C GLU A 425 -24.68 -3.84 15.91
N LEU A 426 -25.45 -4.13 16.96
CA LEU A 426 -26.69 -4.89 16.91
C LEU A 426 -27.89 -3.94 16.99
N LYS A 427 -28.93 -4.25 16.22
CA LYS A 427 -30.27 -3.65 16.34
C LYS A 427 -30.98 -4.16 17.61
N ASP A 428 -30.91 -5.47 17.87
CA ASP A 428 -31.49 -6.12 19.05
C ASP A 428 -30.45 -7.05 19.74
N PRO A 429 -29.80 -6.59 20.83
CA PRO A 429 -28.83 -7.38 21.57
C PRO A 429 -29.44 -8.58 22.30
N ILE A 430 -30.73 -8.52 22.66
CA ILE A 430 -31.43 -9.60 23.37
C ILE A 430 -31.65 -10.78 22.42
N LYS A 431 -32.05 -10.51 21.17
CA LYS A 431 -32.17 -11.53 20.12
C LYS A 431 -30.84 -12.28 19.94
N THR A 432 -29.72 -11.56 19.80
CA THR A 432 -28.41 -12.19 19.65
C THR A 432 -27.99 -13.00 20.88
N LYS A 433 -28.28 -12.54 22.11
CA LYS A 433 -28.05 -13.34 23.33
C LYS A 433 -28.81 -14.68 23.30
N SER A 434 -30.06 -14.66 22.85
CA SER A 434 -30.86 -15.88 22.68
C SER A 434 -30.25 -16.82 21.65
N THR A 435 -29.84 -16.30 20.48
CA THR A 435 -29.16 -17.08 19.44
C THR A 435 -27.88 -17.72 19.97
N ILE A 436 -27.03 -16.98 20.70
CA ILE A 436 -25.81 -17.53 21.31
C ILE A 436 -26.12 -18.67 22.29
N ALA A 437 -27.17 -18.53 23.10
CA ALA A 437 -27.58 -19.60 24.02
C ALA A 437 -27.97 -20.89 23.27
N GLN A 438 -28.67 -20.77 22.13
CA GLN A 438 -29.00 -21.92 21.28
C GLN A 438 -27.75 -22.58 20.67
N ILE A 439 -26.79 -21.77 20.22
CA ILE A 439 -25.50 -22.25 19.70
C ILE A 439 -24.75 -23.04 20.75
N ARG A 440 -24.69 -22.51 21.98
CA ARG A 440 -24.06 -23.17 23.13
C ARG A 440 -24.71 -24.54 23.40
N ASP A 441 -26.03 -24.60 23.42
CA ASP A 441 -26.75 -25.84 23.72
C ASP A 441 -26.48 -26.94 22.68
N ARG A 442 -26.16 -26.55 21.43
CA ARG A 442 -25.73 -27.47 20.36
C ARG A 442 -24.23 -27.76 20.35
N MET A 443 -23.40 -26.93 20.99
CA MET A 443 -21.94 -27.08 21.05
C MET A 443 -21.40 -26.95 22.49
N PRO A 444 -21.84 -27.80 23.43
CA PRO A 444 -21.53 -27.63 24.86
C PRO A 444 -20.03 -27.75 25.18
N ASN A 445 -19.25 -28.43 24.33
CA ASN A 445 -17.82 -28.65 24.53
C ASN A 445 -16.91 -27.61 23.85
N GLN A 446 -17.49 -26.64 23.12
CA GLN A 446 -16.72 -25.64 22.37
C GLN A 446 -16.75 -24.25 23.00
N LEU A 447 -17.66 -24.03 23.94
CA LEU A 447 -17.94 -22.72 24.52
C LEU A 447 -18.10 -22.84 26.03
N THR A 448 -17.26 -22.14 26.78
CA THR A 448 -17.39 -22.01 28.23
C THR A 448 -17.98 -20.65 28.58
N ILE A 449 -18.82 -20.62 29.60
CA ILE A 449 -19.43 -19.38 30.10
C ILE A 449 -18.65 -18.93 31.31
N ASP A 450 -18.31 -17.65 31.33
CA ASP A 450 -17.71 -16.98 32.46
C ASP A 450 -18.36 -15.60 32.67
N SER A 451 -17.93 -14.87 33.69
CA SER A 451 -18.35 -13.50 33.94
C SER A 451 -17.16 -12.57 34.14
N ILE A 452 -17.17 -11.42 33.47
CA ILE A 452 -16.20 -10.34 33.66
C ILE A 452 -16.97 -9.08 34.00
N SER A 453 -16.65 -8.45 35.14
CA SER A 453 -17.30 -7.20 35.59
C SER A 453 -18.84 -7.26 35.55
N GLY A 454 -19.43 -8.42 35.86
CA GLY A 454 -20.88 -8.64 35.83
C GLY A 454 -21.49 -8.94 34.44
N HIS A 455 -20.69 -8.96 33.38
CA HIS A 455 -21.13 -9.31 32.03
C HIS A 455 -20.82 -10.78 31.71
N VAL A 456 -21.75 -11.45 31.03
CA VAL A 456 -21.57 -12.82 30.56
C VAL A 456 -20.58 -12.83 29.40
N VAL A 457 -19.51 -13.60 29.56
CA VAL A 457 -18.46 -13.78 28.56
C VAL A 457 -18.47 -15.22 28.08
N TYR A 458 -18.47 -15.37 26.77
CA TYR A 458 -18.46 -16.67 26.11
C TYR A 458 -17.04 -16.91 25.60
N ARG A 459 -16.32 -17.84 26.23
CA ARG A 459 -14.94 -18.18 25.85
C ARG A 459 -14.96 -19.36 24.89
N LEU A 460 -14.30 -19.19 23.76
CA LEU A 460 -14.02 -20.25 22.80
C LEU A 460 -12.77 -21.01 23.22
N ARG A 461 -12.64 -22.23 22.71
CA ARG A 461 -11.44 -23.05 22.95
C ARG A 461 -10.20 -22.36 22.36
N GLY A 462 -9.30 -21.90 23.24
CA GLY A 462 -7.98 -21.39 22.87
C GLY A 462 -7.00 -22.49 22.43
N PRO A 463 -5.73 -22.13 22.14
CA PRO A 463 -4.73 -23.09 21.71
C PRO A 463 -4.45 -24.17 22.77
N GLY A 464 -4.02 -25.34 22.29
CA GLY A 464 -3.74 -26.52 23.11
C GLY A 464 -2.57 -26.35 24.08
N ALA A 465 -2.27 -27.41 24.83
CA ALA A 465 -1.22 -27.38 25.87
C ALA A 465 0.20 -27.12 25.33
N ASN A 466 0.47 -27.46 24.07
CA ASN A 466 1.79 -27.30 23.44
C ASN A 466 2.01 -25.90 22.83
N PHE A 467 1.28 -24.88 23.31
CA PHE A 467 1.46 -23.52 22.82
C PHE A 467 2.76 -22.92 23.39
N PRO A 468 3.59 -22.22 22.58
CA PRO A 468 4.87 -21.68 23.04
C PRO A 468 4.74 -20.75 24.26
N GLU A 469 5.54 -21.01 25.31
CA GLU A 469 5.47 -20.25 26.58
C GLU A 469 5.91 -18.78 26.44
N ASN A 470 6.75 -18.48 25.45
CA ASN A 470 7.25 -17.13 25.16
C ASN A 470 6.25 -16.25 24.40
N MET A 471 5.11 -16.82 23.98
CA MET A 471 4.06 -16.10 23.27
C MET A 471 2.90 -15.80 24.22
N ARG A 472 2.17 -14.70 23.97
CA ARG A 472 0.87 -14.45 24.60
C ARG A 472 -0.06 -15.57 24.18
N ARG A 473 -0.77 -16.20 25.12
CA ARG A 473 -1.73 -17.24 24.81
C ARG A 473 -3.08 -16.59 24.44
N PRO A 474 -3.55 -16.68 23.19
CA PRO A 474 -4.84 -16.08 22.83
C PRO A 474 -6.00 -16.75 23.57
N GLU A 475 -6.93 -15.94 24.06
CA GLU A 475 -8.15 -16.36 24.75
C GLU A 475 -9.38 -15.88 23.95
N PRO A 476 -9.67 -16.50 22.79
CA PRO A 476 -10.76 -16.08 21.91
C PRO A 476 -12.08 -16.11 22.66
N SER A 477 -12.72 -14.95 22.78
CA SER A 477 -13.87 -14.73 23.62
C SER A 477 -14.78 -13.69 22.99
N PHE A 478 -16.08 -13.78 23.29
CA PHE A 478 -17.02 -12.73 22.90
C PHE A 478 -17.96 -12.36 24.04
N VAL A 479 -18.39 -11.11 24.04
CA VAL A 479 -19.25 -10.48 25.04
C VAL A 479 -20.23 -9.56 24.35
N ILE A 480 -21.41 -9.39 24.94
CA ILE A 480 -22.36 -8.36 24.51
C ILE A 480 -22.34 -7.23 25.54
N LEU A 481 -21.79 -6.09 25.13
CA LEU A 481 -21.74 -4.85 25.92
C LEU A 481 -22.64 -3.81 25.28
N ASP A 482 -23.69 -3.41 26.00
CA ASP A 482 -24.76 -2.55 25.47
C ASP A 482 -25.32 -3.10 24.13
N LYS A 483 -25.17 -2.37 23.03
CA LYS A 483 -25.58 -2.78 21.68
C LYS A 483 -24.50 -3.47 20.84
N TRP A 484 -23.36 -3.81 21.42
CA TRP A 484 -22.20 -4.34 20.69
C TRP A 484 -21.98 -5.82 20.96
N LEU A 485 -21.93 -6.63 19.90
CA LEU A 485 -21.30 -7.95 19.96
C LEU A 485 -19.81 -7.78 19.73
N ILE A 486 -19.02 -7.98 20.78
CA ILE A 486 -17.57 -7.77 20.78
C ILE A 486 -16.88 -9.13 20.81
N TYR A 487 -15.99 -9.37 19.86
CA TYR A 487 -15.05 -10.48 19.84
C TYR A 487 -13.63 -9.96 20.12
N SER A 488 -12.90 -10.63 20.99
CA SER A 488 -11.48 -10.39 21.23
C SER A 488 -10.77 -11.70 21.50
N ASP A 489 -9.48 -11.76 21.18
CA ASP A 489 -8.59 -12.85 21.57
C ASP A 489 -7.84 -12.57 22.89
N SER A 490 -8.32 -11.59 23.67
CA SER A 490 -7.82 -11.21 24.98
C SER A 490 -8.96 -10.96 25.97
N VAL A 491 -9.00 -11.78 27.02
CA VAL A 491 -9.92 -11.60 28.16
C VAL A 491 -9.61 -10.30 28.91
N ALA A 492 -8.32 -9.96 29.03
CA ALA A 492 -7.86 -8.72 29.66
C ALA A 492 -8.38 -7.46 28.93
N PHE A 493 -8.46 -7.51 27.60
CA PHE A 493 -9.09 -6.43 26.85
C PHE A 493 -10.59 -6.33 27.12
N LEU A 494 -11.31 -7.46 27.17
CA LEU A 494 -12.75 -7.45 27.45
C LEU A 494 -13.06 -6.88 28.85
N GLU A 495 -12.20 -7.16 29.83
CA GLU A 495 -12.27 -6.54 31.15
C GLU A 495 -12.09 -5.02 31.08
N LYS A 496 -11.06 -4.55 30.37
CA LYS A 496 -10.85 -3.11 30.13
C LYS A 496 -12.05 -2.47 29.44
N ALA A 497 -12.63 -3.12 28.44
CA ALA A 497 -13.80 -2.62 27.73
C ALA A 497 -15.02 -2.48 28.66
N ALA A 498 -15.26 -3.47 29.53
CA ALA A 498 -16.31 -3.40 30.53
C ALA A 498 -16.06 -2.29 31.57
N LEU A 499 -14.82 -2.09 32.00
CA LEU A 499 -14.44 -1.02 32.92
C LEU A 499 -14.60 0.38 32.29
N ALA A 500 -14.21 0.55 31.02
CA ALA A 500 -14.42 1.80 30.28
C ALA A 500 -15.91 2.10 30.10
N LEU A 501 -16.73 1.08 29.78
CA LEU A 501 -18.18 1.23 29.70
C LEU A 501 -18.76 1.71 31.04
N ALA A 502 -18.31 1.13 32.15
CA ALA A 502 -18.71 1.52 33.50
C ALA A 502 -18.20 2.91 33.94
N GLY A 503 -17.33 3.56 33.16
CA GLY A 503 -16.72 4.85 33.50
C GLY A 503 -15.56 4.76 34.48
N ASN A 504 -15.01 3.56 34.70
CA ASN A 504 -13.88 3.31 35.60
C ASN A 504 -12.51 3.43 34.89
N LEU A 505 -12.51 3.60 33.56
CA LEU A 505 -11.31 3.90 32.76
C LEU A 505 -11.64 5.04 31.79
N PRO A 506 -10.65 5.91 31.46
CA PRO A 506 -10.81 6.92 30.42
C PRO A 506 -11.21 6.27 29.10
N ARG A 507 -12.08 6.94 28.33
CA ARG A 507 -12.55 6.47 27.03
C ARG A 507 -11.82 7.18 25.91
N LEU A 508 -11.71 6.54 24.74
CA LEU A 508 -11.04 7.14 23.58
C LEU A 508 -11.68 8.47 23.18
N VAL A 509 -13.01 8.54 23.20
CA VAL A 509 -13.78 9.75 22.85
C VAL A 509 -13.58 10.91 23.83
N GLU A 510 -12.94 10.68 24.98
CA GLU A 510 -12.66 11.70 25.99
C GLU A 510 -11.22 12.23 25.88
N LEU A 511 -10.41 11.72 24.94
CA LEU A 511 -9.01 12.09 24.79
C LEU A 511 -8.86 13.35 23.91
N PRO A 512 -8.09 14.37 24.34
CA PRO A 512 -7.80 15.55 23.53
C PRO A 512 -7.19 15.23 22.15
N GLU A 513 -6.33 14.20 22.10
CA GLU A 513 -5.69 13.74 20.87
C GLU A 513 -6.70 13.19 19.86
N TYR A 514 -7.75 12.53 20.36
CA TYR A 514 -8.85 12.05 19.55
C TYR A 514 -9.68 13.23 19.01
N ASP A 515 -10.04 14.18 19.87
CA ASP A 515 -10.79 15.38 19.49
C ASP A 515 -10.06 16.21 18.42
N LEU A 516 -8.73 16.29 18.51
CA LEU A 516 -7.90 16.96 17.52
C LEU A 516 -7.98 16.27 16.14
N VAL A 517 -7.84 14.94 16.10
CA VAL A 517 -7.97 14.16 14.85
C VAL A 517 -9.37 14.30 14.24
N VAL A 518 -10.42 14.28 15.04
CA VAL A 518 -11.81 14.43 14.55
C VAL A 518 -12.07 15.86 14.06
N SER A 519 -11.54 16.87 14.73
CA SER A 519 -11.69 18.28 14.34
C SER A 519 -11.04 18.54 12.97
N GLU A 520 -9.82 18.04 12.78
CA GLU A 520 -9.12 18.14 11.49
C GLU A 520 -9.84 17.37 10.37
N LEU A 521 -10.36 16.18 10.69
CA LEU A 521 -11.18 15.43 9.76
C LEU A 521 -12.41 16.22 9.31
N GLY A 522 -13.13 16.83 10.24
CA GLY A 522 -14.33 17.64 9.95
C GLY A 522 -14.03 18.76 8.95
N GLY A 523 -12.87 19.40 9.08
CA GLY A 523 -12.39 20.41 8.12
C GLY A 523 -12.14 19.84 6.72
N LYS A 524 -11.59 18.62 6.61
CA LYS A 524 -11.28 17.97 5.31
C LYS A 524 -12.51 17.43 4.60
N LEU A 525 -13.50 16.97 5.36
CA LEU A 525 -14.69 16.34 4.79
C LEU A 525 -15.72 17.34 4.23
N ALA A 526 -15.56 18.65 4.47
CA ALA A 526 -16.44 19.70 3.97
C ALA A 526 -17.95 19.43 4.17
N GLY A 527 -18.30 18.66 5.22
CA GLY A 527 -19.67 18.28 5.57
C GLY A 527 -20.13 16.90 5.07
N ASP A 528 -19.31 16.12 4.37
CA ASP A 528 -19.63 14.73 4.03
C ASP A 528 -19.42 13.79 5.22
N GLU A 529 -20.35 12.86 5.41
CA GLU A 529 -20.20 11.79 6.40
C GLU A 529 -19.35 10.65 5.81
N PRO A 530 -18.27 10.23 6.51
CA PRO A 530 -17.41 9.17 6.01
C PRO A 530 -18.03 7.80 6.29
N PHE A 531 -17.82 6.83 5.39
CA PHE A 531 -18.14 5.43 5.69
C PHE A 531 -17.07 4.77 6.55
N LEU A 532 -15.84 5.32 6.53
CA LEU A 532 -14.71 4.81 7.29
C LEU A 532 -14.04 5.95 8.05
N PHE A 533 -13.71 5.70 9.30
CA PHE A 533 -12.82 6.53 10.08
C PHE A 533 -11.87 5.66 10.89
N SER A 534 -10.61 6.06 11.02
CA SER A 534 -9.67 5.46 11.96
C SER A 534 -8.87 6.51 12.71
N TYR A 535 -8.65 6.22 13.99
CA TYR A 535 -7.66 6.85 14.85
C TYR A 535 -6.54 5.84 15.11
N ILE A 536 -5.30 6.25 14.95
CA ILE A 536 -4.11 5.44 15.24
C ILE A 536 -3.24 6.24 16.20
N ASP A 537 -2.87 5.64 17.32
CA ASP A 537 -1.87 6.20 18.20
C ASP A 537 -0.48 6.02 17.56
N GLY A 538 0.13 7.13 17.15
CA GLY A 538 1.40 7.12 16.43
C GLY A 538 2.57 6.60 17.25
N ALA A 539 2.52 6.74 18.59
CA ALA A 539 3.57 6.29 19.47
C ALA A 539 3.47 4.77 19.75
N GLN A 540 2.25 4.25 19.95
CA GLN A 540 2.04 2.85 20.32
C GLN A 540 2.57 1.87 19.28
N GLY A 541 2.37 2.13 17.98
CA GLY A 541 2.85 1.24 16.93
C GLY A 541 4.37 1.05 16.95
N LEU A 542 5.12 2.15 17.11
CA LEU A 542 6.57 2.11 17.16
C LEU A 542 7.09 1.53 18.49
N LYS A 543 6.39 1.81 19.59
CA LYS A 543 6.70 1.23 20.92
C LYS A 543 6.78 -0.30 20.88
N VAL A 544 5.89 -0.95 20.14
CA VAL A 544 5.92 -2.41 19.99
C VAL A 544 7.20 -2.88 19.31
N ILE A 545 7.56 -2.26 18.18
CA ILE A 545 8.80 -2.59 17.46
C ILE A 545 10.00 -2.39 18.39
N TYR A 546 9.95 -1.33 19.19
CA TYR A 546 10.99 -0.94 20.13
C TYR A 546 11.16 -1.92 21.30
N ASP A 547 10.05 -2.32 21.92
CA ASP A 547 10.03 -3.32 22.99
C ASP A 547 10.48 -4.69 22.49
N LEU A 548 10.07 -5.07 21.27
CA LEU A 548 10.54 -6.32 20.64
C LEU A 548 12.03 -6.27 20.34
N ALA A 549 12.58 -5.13 19.93
CA ALA A 549 14.01 -4.98 19.72
C ALA A 549 14.83 -5.12 21.03
N LYS A 550 14.18 -4.92 22.19
CA LYS A 550 14.78 -5.11 23.53
C LYS A 550 14.55 -6.50 24.12
N ASP A 551 13.51 -7.20 23.71
CA ASP A 551 13.18 -8.53 24.22
C ASP A 551 14.21 -9.60 23.81
N GLU A 552 14.70 -10.37 24.77
CA GLU A 552 15.74 -11.38 24.55
C GLU A 552 15.27 -12.53 23.64
N ASN A 553 13.99 -12.89 23.65
CA ASN A 553 13.49 -13.92 22.73
C ASN A 553 13.56 -13.45 21.27
N SER A 554 13.14 -12.20 21.04
CA SER A 554 13.18 -11.56 19.74
C SER A 554 14.62 -11.40 19.25
N ARG A 555 15.54 -10.95 20.12
CA ARG A 555 16.98 -10.90 19.81
C ARG A 555 17.56 -12.27 19.46
N ARG A 556 17.18 -13.35 20.16
CA ARG A 556 17.58 -14.72 19.81
C ARG A 556 17.13 -15.13 18.41
N PHE A 557 15.91 -14.79 18.01
CA PHE A 557 15.41 -15.09 16.67
C PHE A 557 16.22 -14.38 15.58
N ILE A 558 16.56 -13.10 15.79
CA ILE A 558 17.40 -12.32 14.86
C ILE A 558 18.81 -12.92 14.78
N ARG A 559 19.40 -13.32 15.92
CA ARG A 559 20.70 -14.05 15.94
C ARG A 559 20.67 -15.31 15.09
N GLN A 560 19.62 -16.12 15.24
CA GLN A 560 19.45 -17.36 14.47
C GLN A 560 19.28 -17.07 12.97
N ALA A 561 18.49 -16.05 12.60
CA ALA A 561 18.41 -15.61 11.21
C ALA A 561 19.77 -15.15 10.66
N GLY A 562 20.61 -14.54 11.51
CA GLY A 562 21.98 -14.13 11.21
C GLY A 562 22.96 -15.26 10.90
N GLU A 563 22.64 -16.51 11.24
CA GLU A 563 23.46 -17.66 10.85
C GLU A 563 23.52 -17.79 9.33
N ASN A 564 22.40 -17.54 8.65
CA ASN A 564 22.24 -17.73 7.21
C ASN A 564 22.16 -16.42 6.40
N ASN A 565 22.08 -15.26 7.06
CA ASN A 565 21.90 -13.97 6.39
C ASN A 565 22.81 -12.89 7.00
N ILE A 566 23.67 -12.30 6.16
CA ILE A 566 24.65 -11.29 6.57
C ILE A 566 24.00 -10.00 7.09
N VAL A 567 22.87 -9.59 6.52
CA VAL A 567 22.13 -8.40 6.96
C VAL A 567 21.54 -8.64 8.34
N ALA A 568 20.90 -9.79 8.55
CA ALA A 568 20.35 -10.16 9.86
C ALA A 568 21.45 -10.28 10.93
N ARG A 569 22.63 -10.81 10.56
CA ARG A 569 23.79 -10.90 11.45
C ARG A 569 24.27 -9.53 11.90
N LYS A 570 24.55 -8.64 10.95
CA LYS A 570 25.00 -7.26 11.21
C LYS A 570 23.97 -6.49 12.06
N PHE A 571 22.68 -6.66 11.77
CA PHE A 571 21.60 -6.05 12.56
C PHE A 571 21.53 -6.60 13.99
N SER A 572 21.71 -7.92 14.17
CA SER A 572 21.79 -8.53 15.50
C SER A 572 22.97 -8.00 16.31
N GLU A 573 24.15 -7.93 15.70
CA GLU A 573 25.36 -7.40 16.35
C GLU A 573 25.17 -5.96 16.80
N LEU A 574 24.45 -5.16 16.01
CA LEU A 574 24.11 -3.78 16.34
C LEU A 574 23.17 -3.68 17.55
N LEU A 575 22.15 -4.53 17.63
CA LEU A 575 21.24 -4.60 18.78
C LEU A 575 21.94 -5.09 20.05
N ASP A 576 22.92 -5.98 19.91
CA ASP A 576 23.68 -6.52 21.05
C ASP A 576 24.72 -5.52 21.58
N LYS A 577 25.27 -4.65 20.72
CA LYS A 577 26.24 -3.61 21.10
C LYS A 577 25.60 -2.35 21.71
N ASN A 578 24.32 -2.12 21.47
CA ASN A 578 23.64 -0.90 21.90
C ASN A 578 22.41 -1.22 22.74
N GLU A 579 22.35 -0.60 23.92
CA GLU A 579 21.11 -0.53 24.66
C GLU A 579 20.24 0.60 24.08
N LEU A 580 19.04 0.23 23.65
CA LEU A 580 18.03 1.18 23.21
C LEU A 580 17.50 1.98 24.43
N PRO A 581 17.48 3.32 24.42
CA PRO A 581 16.90 4.15 25.49
C PRO A 581 15.43 3.80 25.79
N PRO A 582 14.79 4.15 26.91
CA PRO A 582 13.35 3.90 27.08
C PRO A 582 12.50 4.60 25.99
N PHE A 583 11.46 3.94 25.44
CA PHE A 583 10.63 4.55 24.38
C PHE A 583 9.90 5.82 24.84
N SER A 584 9.59 5.92 26.15
CA SER A 584 8.98 7.11 26.76
C SER A 584 9.78 8.40 26.54
N GLU A 585 11.07 8.31 26.25
CA GLU A 585 11.91 9.47 25.90
C GLU A 585 11.57 10.06 24.53
N PHE A 586 10.94 9.26 23.67
CA PHE A 586 10.64 9.59 22.28
C PHE A 586 9.15 9.73 22.00
N GLU A 587 8.28 9.34 22.94
CA GLU A 587 6.81 9.42 22.78
C GLU A 587 6.36 10.84 22.37
N LYS A 588 7.02 11.89 22.87
CA LYS A 588 6.77 13.30 22.54
C LYS A 588 6.93 13.67 21.05
N TYR A 589 7.67 12.87 20.27
CA TYR A 589 7.88 13.16 18.85
C TYR A 589 6.75 12.63 17.97
N PHE A 590 5.85 11.77 18.50
CA PHE A 590 4.83 11.11 17.71
C PHE A 590 3.46 11.70 18.03
N ALA A 591 2.75 12.11 16.98
CA ALA A 591 1.36 12.54 17.07
C ALA A 591 0.42 11.44 16.57
N PRO A 592 -0.88 11.52 16.91
CA PRO A 592 -1.86 10.58 16.38
C PRO A 592 -2.05 10.76 14.88
N THR A 593 -2.56 9.71 14.26
CA THR A 593 -2.83 9.62 12.82
C THR A 593 -4.31 9.36 12.59
N GLY A 594 -4.87 10.08 11.62
CA GLY A 594 -6.25 9.93 11.16
C GLY A 594 -6.31 9.27 9.79
N MET A 595 -7.30 8.40 9.58
CA MET A 595 -7.68 7.88 8.27
C MET A 595 -9.18 8.01 8.06
N PHE A 596 -9.59 8.29 6.84
CA PHE A 596 -11.00 8.36 6.47
C PHE A 596 -11.25 7.78 5.08
N GLY A 597 -12.51 7.40 4.84
CA GLY A 597 -12.97 6.99 3.52
C GLY A 597 -14.37 7.51 3.23
N TYR A 598 -14.57 7.96 1.99
CA TYR A 598 -15.88 8.36 1.47
C TYR A 598 -16.18 7.69 0.13
N ASP A 599 -17.47 7.51 -0.10
CA ASP A 599 -17.98 6.93 -1.31
C ASP A 599 -18.37 8.02 -2.31
N GLU A 600 -17.81 7.96 -3.52
CA GLU A 600 -18.09 8.92 -4.59
C GLU A 600 -18.71 8.21 -5.81
N PRO A 601 -19.46 8.94 -6.66
CA PRO A 601 -20.04 8.37 -7.88
C PRO A 601 -19.00 7.76 -8.84
N ASP A 602 -17.77 8.30 -8.84
CA ASP A 602 -16.65 7.90 -9.70
C ASP A 602 -15.64 6.94 -9.03
N GLY A 603 -15.84 6.59 -7.75
CA GLY A 603 -14.91 5.71 -7.05
C GLY A 603 -15.04 5.72 -5.53
N ILE A 604 -14.01 5.19 -4.87
CA ILE A 604 -13.87 5.25 -3.41
C ILE A 604 -12.59 6.01 -3.12
N HIS A 605 -12.69 7.01 -2.25
CA HIS A 605 -11.58 7.84 -1.87
C HIS A 605 -11.19 7.58 -0.41
N PHE A 606 -9.89 7.59 -0.15
CA PHE A 606 -9.30 7.49 1.17
C PHE A 606 -8.36 8.67 1.42
N GLY A 607 -8.40 9.21 2.62
CA GLY A 607 -7.39 10.14 3.12
C GLY A 607 -6.72 9.59 4.36
N PHE A 608 -5.44 9.90 4.49
CA PHE A 608 -4.59 9.53 5.61
C PHE A 608 -3.77 10.75 6.01
N PHE A 609 -3.68 11.07 7.29
CA PHE A 609 -2.85 12.16 7.75
C PHE A 609 -2.22 11.86 9.11
N THR A 610 -1.01 12.35 9.30
CA THR A 610 -0.32 12.34 10.59
C THR A 610 -0.22 13.78 11.06
N LEU A 611 -0.71 14.04 12.27
CA LEU A 611 -0.58 15.37 12.86
C LEU A 611 0.88 15.65 13.21
N ARG A 612 1.24 16.92 13.28
CA ARG A 612 2.55 17.31 13.76
C ARG A 612 2.57 17.26 15.29
N ALA A 613 3.57 16.60 15.87
CA ALA A 613 3.79 16.66 17.30
C ALA A 613 4.38 18.03 17.68
N ASP A 614 3.96 18.57 18.82
CA ASP A 614 4.61 19.71 19.45
C ASP A 614 5.46 19.22 20.63
N PRO A 615 6.77 19.01 20.44
CA PRO A 615 7.64 18.43 21.46
C PRO A 615 7.90 19.36 22.65
N ASP A 616 7.47 20.63 22.60
CA ASP A 616 7.65 21.62 23.66
C ASP A 616 6.40 21.77 24.57
N THR A 617 5.27 21.14 24.20
CA THR A 617 4.00 21.18 24.97
C THR A 617 3.71 19.93 25.80
N ASN A 618 4.59 18.92 25.75
CA ASN A 618 4.44 17.63 26.45
C ASN A 618 5.29 17.51 27.72
#